data_AF-A0A2V9AMP9-F1
#
_entry.id   AF-A0A2V9AMP9-F1
#
_cell.length_a   1.000
_cell.length_b   1.000
_cell.length_c   1.000
_cell.angle_alpha   90.00
_cell.angle_beta   90.00
_cell.angle_gamma   90.00
#
_symmetry.space_group_name_H-M   'P 1'
#
loop_
_entity.id
_entity.type
_entity.pdbx_description
1 polymer ?
#
loop_
_entity_poly.entity_id
_entity_poly.type
_entity_poly.pdbx_seq_one_letter_code
_entity_poly.pdbx_strand_id
1 'polypeptide(L)'
;MFARKVSMHLKPGGAAEFKQKIETDVIPVLRKQKGFLDEITFLYPSGKEVHAFSLWETAEDAETYNREASAGVAKLLVSVIEGVPRVQTYEVLNSSFHRIAAATAI
;
A
#
# COMPACT_ATOMS: atom_id res chain seq x y z
N MET A 1 0.11 15.37 -0.18
CA MET A 1 0.32 13.91 -0.30
C MET A 1 0.04 13.25 1.03
N PHE A 2 -0.61 12.09 0.99
CA PHE A 2 -0.98 11.29 2.15
C PHE A 2 -0.50 9.86 1.96
N ALA A 3 -0.17 9.15 3.03
CA ALA A 3 0.28 7.77 2.97
C ALA A 3 -0.60 6.86 3.81
N ARG A 4 -0.89 5.67 3.30
CA ARG A 4 -1.41 4.55 4.09
C ARG A 4 -0.34 3.47 4.18
N LYS A 5 0.06 3.15 5.40
CA LYS A 5 0.90 1.99 5.72
C LYS A 5 0.02 0.79 6.05
N VAL A 6 0.33 -0.35 5.46
CA VAL A 6 -0.24 -1.64 5.81
C VAL A 6 0.89 -2.57 6.27
N SER A 7 0.79 -3.05 7.51
CA SER A 7 1.68 -4.09 8.06
C SER A 7 0.97 -5.44 8.01
N MET A 8 1.63 -6.44 7.42
CA MET A 8 1.08 -7.78 7.17
C MET A 8 2.08 -8.84 7.63
N HIS A 9 1.56 -9.93 8.18
CA HIS A 9 2.32 -11.18 8.35
C HIS A 9 1.99 -12.11 7.20
N LEU A 10 3.00 -12.77 6.65
CA LEU A 10 2.85 -13.76 5.60
C LEU A 10 2.80 -15.15 6.22
N LYS A 11 1.95 -16.01 5.67
CA LYS A 11 1.95 -17.43 5.99
C LYS A 11 3.32 -18.05 5.68
N PRO A 12 3.71 -19.15 6.35
CA PRO A 12 4.93 -19.87 6.01
C PRO A 12 5.02 -20.21 4.52
N GLY A 13 6.11 -19.79 3.87
CA GLY A 13 6.32 -20.00 2.43
C GLY A 13 5.59 -19.03 1.50
N GLY A 14 4.76 -18.12 2.01
CA GLY A 14 3.93 -17.21 1.21
C GLY A 14 4.67 -16.07 0.51
N ALA A 15 5.96 -15.86 0.78
CA ALA A 15 6.73 -14.72 0.27
C ALA A 15 6.84 -14.69 -1.27
N ALA A 16 7.02 -15.84 -1.92
CA ALA A 16 7.13 -15.91 -3.38
C ALA A 16 5.80 -15.55 -4.06
N GLU A 17 4.70 -16.15 -3.58
CA GLU A 17 3.35 -15.85 -4.09
C GLU A 17 2.96 -14.40 -3.79
N PHE A 18 3.31 -13.86 -2.61
CA PHE A 18 3.08 -12.46 -2.28
C PHE A 18 3.76 -11.51 -3.27
N LYS A 19 5.04 -11.75 -3.61
CA LYS A 19 5.79 -10.95 -4.61
C LYS A 19 5.12 -10.96 -5.98
N GLN A 20 4.54 -12.09 -6.38
CA GLN A 20 3.79 -12.17 -7.62
C GLN A 20 2.48 -11.38 -7.54
N LYS A 21 1.68 -11.63 -6.48
CA LYS A 21 0.37 -11.02 -6.30
C LYS A 21 0.41 -9.50 -6.16
N ILE A 22 1.44 -8.95 -5.50
CA ILE A 22 1.56 -7.50 -5.41
C ILE A 22 1.65 -6.88 -6.81
N GLU A 23 2.51 -7.41 -7.68
CA GLU A 23 2.71 -6.90 -9.04
C GLU A 23 1.54 -7.18 -9.97
N THR A 24 0.98 -8.40 -9.95
CA THR A 24 -0.02 -8.83 -10.94
C THR A 24 -1.45 -8.47 -10.56
N ASP A 25 -1.76 -8.41 -9.26
CA ASP A 25 -3.13 -8.31 -8.78
C ASP A 25 -3.36 -6.96 -8.06
N VAL A 26 -2.46 -6.57 -7.15
CA VAL A 26 -2.67 -5.42 -6.26
C VAL A 26 -2.35 -4.09 -6.95
N ILE A 27 -1.15 -3.93 -7.51
CA ILE A 27 -0.72 -2.68 -8.16
C ILE A 27 -1.69 -2.25 -9.28
N PRO A 28 -2.20 -3.14 -10.16
CA PRO A 28 -3.18 -2.75 -11.17
C PRO A 28 -4.50 -2.25 -10.61
N VAL A 29 -4.93 -2.72 -9.44
CA VAL A 29 -6.14 -2.22 -8.76
C VAL A 29 -5.89 -0.84 -8.17
N LEU A 30 -4.73 -0.65 -7.52
CA LEU A 30 -4.35 0.63 -6.92
C LEU A 30 -4.22 1.74 -7.98
N ARG A 31 -3.58 1.46 -9.12
CA ARG A 31 -3.42 2.41 -10.23
C ARG A 31 -4.73 2.90 -10.85
N LYS A 32 -5.84 2.18 -10.64
CA LYS A 32 -7.18 2.59 -11.11
C LYS A 32 -7.89 3.51 -10.13
N GLN A 33 -7.39 3.63 -8.91
CA GLN A 33 -8.01 4.46 -7.88
C GLN A 33 -7.66 5.92 -8.14
N LYS A 34 -8.65 6.79 -7.97
CA LYS A 34 -8.43 8.24 -8.04
C LYS A 34 -7.39 8.65 -6.99
N GLY A 35 -6.47 9.52 -7.38
CA GLY A 35 -5.46 10.08 -6.49
C GLY A 35 -4.38 9.10 -6.03
N PHE A 36 -4.33 7.86 -6.53
CA PHE A 36 -3.20 6.96 -6.26
C PHE A 36 -1.95 7.49 -6.95
N LEU A 37 -0.84 7.59 -6.20
CA LEU A 37 0.43 8.10 -6.69
C LEU A 37 1.47 6.98 -6.86
N ASP A 38 1.68 6.19 -5.81
CA ASP A 38 2.67 5.12 -5.83
C ASP A 38 2.47 4.09 -4.70
N GLU A 39 3.16 2.96 -4.78
CA GLU A 39 3.24 1.93 -3.74
C GLU A 39 4.69 1.54 -3.47
N ILE A 40 5.13 1.64 -2.22
CA ILE A 40 6.44 1.16 -1.77
C ILE A 40 6.24 -0.03 -0.84
N THR A 41 6.65 -1.21 -1.30
CA THR A 41 6.50 -2.47 -0.54
C THR A 41 7.83 -3.00 -0.03
N PHE A 42 7.95 -3.17 1.28
CA PHE A 42 9.10 -3.73 1.97
C PHE A 42 8.81 -5.14 2.46
N LEU A 43 9.54 -6.14 1.95
CA LEU A 43 9.57 -7.48 2.51
C LEU A 43 10.72 -7.59 3.50
N TYR A 44 10.44 -7.99 4.74
CA TYR A 44 11.49 -8.23 5.72
C TYR A 44 12.42 -9.36 5.28
N PRO A 45 13.73 -9.33 5.62
CA PRO A 45 14.66 -10.40 5.27
C PRO A 45 14.24 -11.80 5.73
N SER A 46 13.44 -11.87 6.80
CA SER A 46 12.85 -13.12 7.29
C SER A 46 11.85 -13.76 6.33
N GLY A 47 11.30 -12.99 5.39
CA GLY A 47 10.24 -13.42 4.47
C GLY A 47 8.87 -13.55 5.13
N LYS A 48 8.70 -13.12 6.39
CA LYS A 48 7.48 -13.33 7.19
C LYS A 48 6.63 -12.09 7.40
N GLU A 49 7.18 -10.90 7.16
CA GLU A 49 6.50 -9.64 7.42
C GLU A 49 6.68 -8.71 6.23
N VAL A 50 5.63 -7.95 5.92
CA VAL A 50 5.63 -6.94 4.86
C VAL A 50 5.08 -5.64 5.40
N HIS A 51 5.78 -4.53 5.12
CA HIS A 51 5.23 -3.17 5.25
C HIS A 51 5.04 -2.58 3.87
N ALA A 52 3.81 -2.23 3.55
CA ALA A 52 3.41 -1.67 2.26
C ALA A 52 2.92 -0.24 2.46
N PHE A 53 3.43 0.71 1.69
CA PHE A 53 3.08 2.13 1.77
C PHE A 53 2.46 2.58 0.45
N SER A 54 1.16 2.84 0.46
CA SER A 54 0.48 3.50 -0.65
C SER A 54 0.52 5.01 -0.46
N LEU A 55 0.89 5.75 -1.51
CA LEU A 55 0.92 7.20 -1.56
C LEU A 55 -0.27 7.72 -2.36
N TRP A 56 -0.86 8.81 -1.86
CA TRP A 56 -2.10 9.39 -2.39
C TRP A 56 -1.99 10.91 -2.50
N GLU A 57 -2.65 11.51 -3.50
CA GLU A 57 -2.71 12.97 -3.69
C GLU A 57 -3.23 13.66 -2.41
N THR A 58 -4.40 13.21 -1.94
CA THR A 58 -5.07 13.74 -0.75
C THR A 58 -5.47 12.64 0.24
N ALA A 59 -5.76 13.04 1.48
CA ALA A 59 -6.33 12.12 2.47
C ALA A 59 -7.74 11.64 2.07
N GLU A 60 -8.51 12.47 1.37
CA GLU A 60 -9.86 12.13 0.91
C GLU A 60 -9.86 11.01 -0.14
N ASP A 61 -8.92 11.06 -1.10
CA ASP A 61 -8.74 9.99 -2.08
C ASP A 61 -8.38 8.66 -1.39
N ALA A 62 -7.47 8.72 -0.42
CA ALA A 62 -7.05 7.57 0.38
C ALA A 62 -8.21 6.96 1.20
N GLU A 63 -9.05 7.80 1.81
CA GLU A 63 -10.22 7.35 2.57
C GLU A 63 -11.33 6.79 1.68
N THR A 64 -11.51 7.36 0.49
CA THR A 64 -12.47 6.84 -0.50
C THR A 64 -12.06 5.44 -0.96
N TYR A 65 -10.79 5.25 -1.30
CA TYR A 65 -10.23 3.92 -1.56
C TYR A 65 -10.44 2.97 -0.38
N ASN A 66 -10.19 3.44 0.84
CA ASN A 66 -10.33 2.64 2.06
C ASN A 66 -11.75 2.08 2.21
N ARG A 67 -12.78 2.89 1.97
CA ARG A 67 -14.18 2.48 2.07
C ARG A 67 -14.64 1.56 0.94
N GLU A 68 -14.19 1.81 -0.28
CA GLU A 68 -14.81 1.22 -1.47
C GLU A 68 -14.06 0.00 -2.02
N ALA A 69 -12.74 -0.01 -1.96
CA ALA A 69 -11.91 -0.97 -2.70
C ALA A 69 -10.87 -1.72 -1.86
N SER A 70 -10.54 -1.24 -0.66
CA SER A 70 -9.49 -1.86 0.18
C SER A 70 -9.79 -3.32 0.54
N ALA A 71 -11.07 -3.66 0.77
CA ALA A 71 -11.50 -5.03 1.04
C ALA A 71 -11.27 -5.97 -0.16
N GLY A 72 -11.37 -5.45 -1.39
CA GLY A 72 -11.04 -6.20 -2.60
C GLY A 72 -9.56 -6.57 -2.65
N VAL A 73 -8.68 -5.62 -2.34
CA VAL A 73 -7.24 -5.86 -2.25
C VAL A 73 -6.89 -6.85 -1.14
N ALA A 74 -7.52 -6.74 0.04
CA ALA A 74 -7.32 -7.69 1.12
C ALA A 74 -7.70 -9.13 0.72
N LYS A 75 -8.78 -9.30 -0.06
CA LYS A 75 -9.20 -10.61 -0.59
C LYS A 75 -8.17 -11.21 -1.56
N LEU A 76 -7.49 -10.40 -2.38
CA LEU A 76 -6.45 -10.88 -3.30
C LEU A 76 -5.26 -11.49 -2.56
N LEU A 77 -5.01 -11.06 -1.33
CA LEU A 77 -3.87 -11.46 -0.51
C LEU A 77 -4.22 -12.52 0.55
N VAL A 78 -5.49 -12.91 0.71
CA VAL A 78 -5.94 -13.82 1.79
C VAL A 78 -5.28 -15.20 1.75
N SER A 79 -4.81 -15.65 0.57
CA SER A 79 -4.07 -16.92 0.44
C SER A 79 -2.69 -16.83 1.10
N VAL A 80 -2.04 -15.67 1.10
CA VAL A 80 -0.64 -15.48 1.50
C VAL A 80 -0.44 -14.78 2.83
N ILE A 81 -1.43 -14.06 3.36
CA ILE A 81 -1.33 -13.36 4.65
C ILE A 81 -1.97 -14.13 5.80
N GLU A 82 -1.44 -13.95 7.00
CA GLU A 82 -2.02 -14.45 8.25
C GLU A 82 -2.35 -13.31 9.22
N GLY A 83 -3.38 -13.53 10.03
CA GLY A 83 -3.91 -12.51 10.92
C GLY A 83 -4.59 -11.36 10.18
N VAL A 84 -4.82 -10.27 10.90
CA VAL A 84 -5.45 -9.05 10.36
C VAL A 84 -4.36 -8.02 10.06
N PRO A 85 -4.26 -7.50 8.83
CA PRO A 85 -3.33 -6.42 8.52
C PRO A 85 -3.58 -5.19 9.38
N ARG A 86 -2.51 -4.56 9.86
CA ARG A 86 -2.60 -3.30 10.59
C ARG A 86 -2.46 -2.14 9.63
N VAL A 87 -3.45 -1.25 9.61
CA VAL A 87 -3.44 -0.04 8.78
C VAL A 87 -3.10 1.17 9.64
N GLN A 88 -2.23 2.04 9.14
CA GLN A 88 -1.92 3.34 9.72
C GLN A 88 -1.85 4.38 8.61
N THR A 89 -2.11 5.65 8.95
CA THR A 89 -2.14 6.74 7.98
C THR A 89 -1.23 7.87 8.40
N TYR A 90 -0.67 8.59 7.43
CA TYR A 90 0.33 9.62 7.67
C TYR A 90 0.19 10.77 6.68
N GLU A 91 0.39 11.99 7.16
CA GLU A 91 0.78 13.09 6.28
C GLU A 91 2.24 12.89 5.84
N VAL A 92 2.49 13.02 4.54
CA VAL A 92 3.87 12.89 4.03
C VAL A 92 4.53 14.26 3.98
N LEU A 93 5.52 14.46 4.85
CA LEU A 93 6.25 15.72 4.94
C LEU A 93 7.29 15.90 3.82
N ASN A 94 7.95 14.82 3.40
CA ASN A 94 8.97 14.86 2.33
C ASN A 94 9.14 13.50 1.65
N SER A 95 9.59 13.50 0.40
CA SER A 95 10.06 12.32 -0.34
C SER A 95 11.12 12.74 -1.36
N SER A 96 12.29 12.10 -1.33
CA SER A 96 13.37 12.35 -2.31
C SER A 96 13.25 11.51 -3.58
N PHE A 97 12.45 10.44 -3.56
CA PHE A 97 12.23 9.55 -4.72
C PHE A 97 11.05 10.02 -5.57
N HIS A 98 9.92 10.27 -4.92
CA HIS A 98 8.74 10.88 -5.52
C HIS A 98 8.84 12.38 -5.39
N ARG A 99 8.85 13.11 -6.52
CA ARG A 99 8.69 14.57 -6.51
C ARG A 99 7.30 14.88 -5.95
N ILE A 100 7.24 15.25 -4.68
CA ILE A 100 6.13 16.03 -4.15
C ILE A 100 6.21 17.34 -4.93
N ALA A 101 5.18 17.65 -5.73
CA ALA A 101 5.09 18.98 -6.30
C ALA A 101 5.21 19.94 -5.12
N ALA A 102 6.32 20.69 -5.07
CA ALA A 102 6.58 21.63 -4.00
C ALA A 102 5.31 22.47 -3.86
N ALA A 103 4.74 22.50 -2.66
CA ALA A 103 3.66 23.44 -2.38
C ALA A 103 4.17 24.80 -2.87
N THR A 104 3.49 25.37 -3.86
CA THR A 104 3.88 26.67 -4.40
C THR A 104 3.84 27.62 -3.21
N ALA A 105 5.01 28.02 -2.73
CA ALA A 105 5.09 29.03 -1.69
C ALA A 105 4.44 30.30 -2.28
N ILE A 106 3.41 30.79 -1.59
CA ILE A 106 2.76 32.08 -1.88
C ILE A 106 3.67 33.18 -1.35
#